data_AF-A0A8S4BWZ4-F1
#
_entry.id   AF-A0A8S4BWZ4-F1
#
_cell.length_a   1.000
_cell.length_b   1.000
_cell.length_c   1.000
_cell.angle_alpha   90.00
_cell.angle_beta   90.00
_cell.angle_gamma   90.00
#
_symmetry.space_group_name_H-M   'P 1'
#
loop_
_entity.id
_entity.type
_entity.pdbx_description
1 polymer ?
#
loop_
_entity_poly.entity_id
_entity_poly.type
_entity_poly.pdbx_seq_one_letter_code
_entity_poly.pdbx_strand_id
1 'polypeptide(L)'
;MRSSSTVVEEEEDGVIYTVVVKQPHGAPNSPLSAVTRSQCVKAGTEEKLVLHLLHSFAMGDSSFITIFLSTYRSFTSTERVLDILSDRLESPLGDGERSQTRQSFNRAVCTVFSTWLSEYPEDFGGLGGPSRLLRLAPLLPPDAGELRARLLRVAEGLSEDTLLPPPTRGPGVPGVPVTSEFQPHGVLSFSAPLIAEQLTKIETELFLRLVPYHCLGSLWSQRDKKGREGVCWSVRATVRQFNRLANAVMASCLWPAAAGRPRRARLLEKWIGVAEECRARKNFSSLYAIVSALQSSPLHRLRRTWQDTDRSG
;
A
#
# COMPACT_ATOMS: atom_id res chain seq x y z
N MET A 1 -26.14 -15.50 31.00
CA MET A 1 -27.02 -14.36 30.71
C MET A 1 -26.24 -13.38 29.84
N ARG A 2 -26.77 -12.98 28.68
CA ARG A 2 -26.05 -12.18 27.68
C ARG A 2 -26.21 -10.69 27.97
N SER A 3 -25.14 -9.92 27.85
CA SER A 3 -25.16 -8.45 27.89
C SER A 3 -26.16 -7.91 26.87
N SER A 4 -26.99 -6.93 27.25
CA SER A 4 -27.87 -6.23 26.32
C SER A 4 -27.06 -5.18 25.55
N SER A 5 -27.17 -5.21 24.23
CA SER A 5 -26.55 -4.26 23.33
C SER A 5 -27.60 -3.71 22.38
N THR A 6 -27.77 -2.39 22.39
CA THR A 6 -28.64 -1.68 21.46
C THR A 6 -27.77 -1.03 20.38
N VAL A 7 -28.22 -1.14 19.12
CA VAL A 7 -27.57 -0.52 17.96
C VAL A 7 -28.57 0.46 17.37
N VAL A 8 -28.16 1.72 17.25
CA VAL A 8 -28.98 2.82 16.74
C VAL A 8 -28.21 3.57 15.66
N GLU A 9 -28.91 4.12 14.68
CA GLU A 9 -28.32 5.04 13.70
C GLU A 9 -28.66 6.48 14.09
N GLU A 10 -27.64 7.33 14.13
CA GLU A 10 -27.78 8.75 14.43
C GLU A 10 -27.18 9.56 13.28
N GLU A 11 -27.86 10.64 12.88
CA GLU A 11 -27.37 11.58 11.88
C GLU A 11 -26.98 12.88 12.59
N GLU A 12 -25.74 13.32 12.39
CA GLU A 12 -25.21 14.56 12.94
C GLU A 12 -24.40 15.28 11.85
N ASP A 13 -24.77 16.52 11.55
CA ASP A 13 -24.13 17.38 10.55
C ASP A 13 -23.93 16.74 9.16
N GLY A 14 -24.82 15.83 8.75
CA GLY A 14 -24.75 15.12 7.46
C GLY A 14 -23.79 13.93 7.44
N VAL A 15 -23.32 13.50 8.62
CA VAL A 15 -22.64 12.21 8.84
C VAL A 15 -23.60 11.28 9.56
N ILE A 16 -23.75 10.07 9.03
CA ILE A 16 -24.53 9.01 9.62
C ILE A 16 -23.58 8.14 10.43
N TYR A 17 -23.90 7.93 11.71
CA TYR A 17 -23.15 7.10 12.62
C TYR A 17 -23.95 5.86 13.01
N THR A 18 -23.24 4.77 13.26
CA THR A 18 -23.77 3.63 14.01
C THR A 18 -23.31 3.75 15.46
N VAL A 19 -24.28 3.85 16.37
CA VAL A 19 -24.06 3.96 17.81
C VAL A 19 -24.41 2.64 18.46
N VAL A 20 -23.44 2.06 19.17
CA VAL A 20 -23.63 0.83 19.95
C VAL A 20 -23.56 1.19 21.43
N VAL A 21 -24.64 0.93 22.15
CA VAL A 21 -24.73 1.11 23.60
C VAL A 21 -24.77 -0.27 24.25
N LYS A 22 -23.75 -0.57 25.06
CA LYS A 22 -23.67 -1.81 25.84
C LYS A 22 -24.02 -1.50 27.29
N GLN A 23 -25.08 -2.11 27.78
CA GLN A 23 -25.45 -2.06 29.19
C GLN A 23 -24.85 -3.26 29.93
N PRO A 24 -23.96 -3.04 30.91
CA PRO A 24 -23.47 -4.13 31.75
C PRO A 24 -24.53 -4.52 32.79
N HIS A 25 -24.82 -5.82 32.91
CA HIS A 25 -25.61 -6.35 34.01
C HIS A 25 -24.74 -6.48 35.26
N GLY A 26 -24.86 -5.53 36.19
CA GLY A 26 -24.31 -5.62 37.54
C GLY A 26 -25.42 -5.95 38.55
N ALA A 27 -25.12 -6.79 39.55
CA ALA A 27 -25.98 -6.97 40.72
C ALA A 27 -26.23 -5.60 41.40
N PRO A 28 -27.38 -5.38 42.06
CA PRO A 28 -27.83 -4.06 42.54
C PRO A 28 -26.89 -3.33 43.53
N ASN A 29 -25.78 -3.94 43.95
CA ASN A 29 -24.81 -3.39 44.90
C ASN A 29 -23.40 -3.13 44.34
N SER A 30 -23.18 -3.12 43.01
CA SER A 30 -21.87 -2.74 42.45
C SER A 30 -21.90 -1.33 41.83
N PRO A 31 -21.16 -0.35 42.39
CA PRO A 31 -21.24 1.06 41.97
C PRO A 31 -20.55 1.40 40.63
N LEU A 32 -20.16 0.42 39.80
CA LEU A 32 -19.35 0.66 38.59
C LEU A 32 -19.78 -0.17 37.37
N SER A 33 -21.09 -0.33 37.13
CA SER A 33 -21.59 -0.89 35.87
C SER A 33 -21.72 0.25 34.83
N ALA A 34 -20.61 0.76 34.32
CA ALA A 34 -20.61 1.90 33.38
C ALA A 34 -21.15 1.49 31.99
N VAL A 35 -22.23 2.13 31.55
CA VAL A 35 -22.75 1.99 30.19
C VAL A 35 -21.67 2.41 29.19
N THR A 36 -21.29 1.51 28.29
CA THR A 36 -20.29 1.82 27.24
C THR A 36 -21.02 2.21 25.97
N ARG A 37 -20.83 3.46 25.50
CA ARG A 37 -21.32 3.95 24.22
C ARG A 37 -20.15 4.07 23.25
N SER A 38 -20.25 3.46 22.08
CA SER A 38 -19.29 3.61 20.98
C SER A 38 -20.00 4.09 19.72
N GLN A 39 -19.44 5.08 19.05
CA GLN A 39 -19.98 5.67 17.83
C GLN A 39 -18.98 5.46 16.69
N CYS A 40 -19.43 4.95 15.54
CA CYS A 40 -18.59 4.81 14.34
C CYS A 40 -19.28 5.42 13.13
N VAL A 41 -18.50 6.02 12.23
CA VAL A 41 -19.04 6.58 10.98
C VAL A 41 -19.53 5.46 10.07
N LYS A 42 -20.79 5.55 9.64
CA LYS A 42 -21.42 4.65 8.68
C LYS A 42 -21.38 5.21 7.27
N ALA A 43 -21.74 6.48 7.11
CA ALA A 43 -21.75 7.17 5.81
C ALA A 43 -21.71 8.69 6.00
N GLY A 44 -21.39 9.43 4.94
CA GLY A 44 -21.43 10.88 4.91
C GLY A 44 -21.12 11.39 3.51
N THR A 45 -21.37 12.67 3.25
CA THR A 45 -20.90 13.30 2.02
C THR A 45 -19.36 13.39 2.04
N GLU A 46 -18.73 13.51 0.86
CA GLU A 46 -17.26 13.65 0.73
C GLU A 46 -16.71 14.71 1.70
N GLU A 47 -17.28 15.91 1.62
CA GLU A 47 -16.86 17.05 2.43
C GLU A 47 -16.98 16.75 3.93
N LYS A 48 -18.09 16.15 4.35
CA LYS A 48 -18.31 15.83 5.77
C LYS A 48 -17.38 14.73 6.27
N LEU A 49 -17.05 13.73 5.45
CA LEU A 49 -16.07 12.71 5.80
C LEU A 49 -14.66 13.29 5.93
N VAL A 50 -14.28 14.22 5.05
CA VAL A 50 -12.99 14.92 5.13
C VAL A 50 -12.91 15.77 6.38
N LEU A 51 -13.93 16.58 6.67
CA LEU A 51 -13.98 17.41 7.87
C LEU A 51 -14.02 16.55 9.15
N HIS A 52 -14.59 15.35 9.07
CA HIS A 52 -14.61 14.40 10.17
C HIS A 52 -13.21 13.90 10.56
N LEU A 53 -12.18 14.01 9.71
CA LEU A 53 -10.79 13.72 10.10
C LEU A 53 -10.33 14.57 11.30
N LEU A 54 -10.74 15.84 11.33
CA LEU A 54 -10.38 16.77 12.40
C LEU A 54 -11.30 16.59 13.62
N HIS A 55 -12.55 16.18 13.38
CA HIS A 55 -13.54 15.94 14.42
C HIS A 55 -13.29 14.63 15.19
N SER A 56 -12.85 13.57 14.51
CA SER A 56 -12.66 12.24 15.11
C SER A 56 -11.65 12.27 16.27
N PHE A 57 -10.70 13.21 16.23
CA PHE A 57 -9.78 13.47 17.33
C PHE A 57 -10.48 13.91 18.62
N ALA A 58 -11.48 14.80 18.52
CA ALA A 58 -12.28 15.23 19.68
C ALA A 58 -13.13 14.07 20.24
N MET A 59 -13.55 13.16 19.37
CA MET A 59 -14.29 11.95 19.72
C MET A 59 -13.41 10.79 20.23
N GLY A 60 -12.08 10.94 20.18
CA GLY A 60 -11.14 9.88 20.55
C GLY A 60 -11.08 8.71 19.55
N ASP A 61 -11.68 8.85 18.37
CA ASP A 61 -11.64 7.85 17.31
C ASP A 61 -10.43 8.06 16.40
N SER A 62 -9.31 7.45 16.80
CA SER A 62 -8.09 7.42 16.00
C SER A 62 -8.17 6.46 14.80
N SER A 63 -9.11 5.50 14.82
CA SER A 63 -9.24 4.50 13.76
C SER A 63 -9.76 5.13 12.47
N PHE A 64 -10.63 6.14 12.58
CA PHE A 64 -11.15 6.88 11.42
C PHE A 64 -10.03 7.50 10.58
N ILE A 65 -9.01 8.09 11.21
CA ILE A 65 -7.87 8.72 10.50
C ILE A 65 -7.16 7.66 9.65
N THR A 66 -6.82 6.52 10.24
CA THR A 66 -6.13 5.43 9.54
C THR A 66 -6.98 4.85 8.41
N ILE A 67 -8.28 4.62 8.65
CA ILE A 67 -9.21 4.08 7.65
C ILE A 67 -9.39 5.06 6.50
N PHE A 68 -9.64 6.33 6.80
CA PHE A 68 -9.83 7.36 5.78
C PHE A 68 -8.54 7.52 4.96
N LEU A 69 -7.39 7.73 5.61
CA LEU A 69 -6.11 7.93 4.91
C LEU A 69 -5.65 6.72 4.11
N SER A 70 -6.08 5.49 4.45
CA SER A 70 -5.79 4.29 3.66
C SER A 70 -6.73 4.07 2.47
N THR A 71 -7.91 4.69 2.44
CA THR A 71 -8.98 4.32 1.48
C THR A 71 -9.58 5.47 0.67
N TYR A 72 -9.37 6.75 1.04
CA TYR A 72 -10.07 7.88 0.43
C TYR A 72 -9.91 7.98 -1.10
N ARG A 73 -8.76 7.53 -1.62
CA ARG A 73 -8.42 7.56 -3.06
C ARG A 73 -9.34 6.71 -3.93
N SER A 74 -10.20 5.89 -3.31
CA SER A 74 -11.25 5.15 -3.99
C SER A 74 -12.46 5.99 -4.36
N PHE A 75 -12.68 7.14 -3.69
CA PHE A 75 -13.86 7.99 -3.87
C PHE A 75 -13.54 9.49 -4.03
N THR A 76 -12.35 9.95 -3.67
CA THR A 76 -11.90 11.35 -3.83
C THR A 76 -10.41 11.43 -4.18
N SER A 77 -9.85 12.63 -4.35
CA SER A 77 -8.44 12.88 -4.70
C SER A 77 -7.69 13.63 -3.60
N THR A 78 -6.35 13.51 -3.59
CA THR A 78 -5.49 14.23 -2.63
C THR A 78 -5.74 15.73 -2.69
N GLU A 79 -5.84 16.28 -3.90
CA GLU A 79 -6.11 17.69 -4.14
C GLU A 79 -7.42 18.12 -3.50
N ARG A 80 -8.49 17.32 -3.71
CA ARG A 80 -9.80 17.63 -3.18
C ARG A 80 -9.83 17.62 -1.65
N VAL A 81 -9.17 16.65 -1.03
CA VAL A 81 -9.03 16.57 0.43
C VAL A 81 -8.24 17.77 0.96
N LEU A 82 -7.12 18.12 0.31
CA LEU A 82 -6.32 19.29 0.70
C LEU A 82 -7.10 20.59 0.58
N ASP A 83 -7.90 20.76 -0.49
CA ASP A 83 -8.71 21.95 -0.71
C ASP A 83 -9.76 22.10 0.41
N ILE A 84 -10.51 21.03 0.72
CA ILE A 84 -11.52 21.04 1.80
C ILE A 84 -10.88 21.33 3.17
N LEU A 85 -9.74 20.71 3.48
CA LEU A 85 -9.03 20.97 4.73
C LEU A 85 -8.48 22.39 4.78
N SER A 86 -7.93 22.91 3.68
CA SER A 86 -7.39 24.28 3.62
C SER A 86 -8.49 25.31 3.88
N ASP A 87 -9.65 25.16 3.22
CA ASP A 87 -10.81 26.03 3.45
C ASP A 87 -11.29 25.96 4.91
N ARG A 88 -11.21 24.78 5.54
CA ARG A 88 -11.51 24.64 6.97
C ARG A 88 -10.48 25.30 7.88
N LEU A 89 -9.21 25.32 7.50
CA LEU A 89 -8.15 25.98 8.27
C LEU A 89 -8.23 27.51 8.14
N GLU A 90 -8.76 28.04 7.03
CA GLU A 90 -9.05 29.47 6.84
C GLU A 90 -10.19 29.95 7.76
N SER A 91 -11.19 29.09 8.04
CA SER A 91 -12.26 29.34 9.02
C SER A 91 -12.24 28.33 10.19
N PRO A 92 -11.29 28.46 11.11
CA PRO A 92 -11.06 27.50 12.18
C PRO A 92 -12.16 27.49 13.25
N LEU A 93 -12.25 26.38 13.99
CA LEU A 93 -13.18 26.24 15.11
C LEU A 93 -12.68 26.96 16.38
N GLY A 94 -13.58 27.72 17.01
CA GLY A 94 -13.41 28.35 18.33
C GLY A 94 -13.15 29.85 18.28
N ASP A 95 -13.82 30.60 19.16
CA ASP A 95 -13.83 32.08 19.19
C ASP A 95 -12.50 32.75 19.63
N GLY A 96 -11.40 32.00 19.72
CA GLY A 96 -10.08 32.55 20.03
C GLY A 96 -8.98 31.50 20.16
N GLU A 97 -7.73 31.91 19.96
CA GLU A 97 -6.55 31.01 19.97
C GLU A 97 -6.36 30.22 21.27
N ARG A 98 -6.83 30.77 22.41
CA ARG A 98 -6.72 30.14 23.73
C ARG A 98 -7.91 29.25 24.09
N SER A 99 -8.93 29.15 23.24
CA SER A 99 -10.08 28.28 23.48
C SER A 99 -9.64 26.80 23.47
N GLN A 100 -10.16 26.00 24.40
CA GLN A 100 -9.92 24.55 24.44
C GLN A 100 -10.32 23.90 23.10
N THR A 101 -11.40 24.37 22.48
CA THR A 101 -11.86 23.89 21.18
C THR A 101 -10.82 24.15 20.09
N ARG A 102 -10.22 25.35 20.09
CA ARG A 102 -9.19 25.75 19.12
C ARG A 102 -7.91 24.93 19.31
N GLN A 103 -7.50 24.68 20.55
CA GLN A 103 -6.34 23.84 20.86
C GLN A 103 -6.53 22.38 20.43
N SER A 104 -7.70 21.80 20.72
CA SER A 104 -8.05 20.44 20.28
C SER A 104 -8.06 20.34 18.75
N PHE A 105 -8.62 21.34 18.07
CA PHE A 105 -8.61 21.43 16.61
C PHE A 105 -7.19 21.51 16.04
N ASN A 106 -6.32 22.39 16.58
CA ASN A 106 -4.93 22.50 16.14
C ASN A 106 -4.17 21.19 16.30
N ARG A 107 -4.36 20.51 17.43
CA ARG A 107 -3.75 19.20 17.68
C ARG A 107 -4.25 18.13 16.70
N ALA A 108 -5.54 18.14 16.37
CA ALA A 108 -6.11 17.26 15.36
C ALA A 108 -5.48 17.51 13.98
N VAL A 109 -5.37 18.78 13.58
CA VAL A 109 -4.71 19.18 12.32
C VAL A 109 -3.27 18.66 12.29
N CYS A 110 -2.48 18.92 13.32
CA CYS A 110 -1.10 18.44 13.40
C CYS A 110 -1.02 16.91 13.32
N THR A 111 -1.91 16.20 14.01
CA THR A 111 -1.95 14.73 14.02
C THR A 111 -2.29 14.18 12.64
N VAL A 112 -3.36 14.67 12.02
CA VAL A 112 -3.83 14.21 10.70
C VAL A 112 -2.74 14.42 9.65
N PHE A 113 -2.20 15.63 9.54
CA PHE A 113 -1.18 15.92 8.53
C PHE A 113 0.16 15.23 8.81
N SER A 114 0.57 15.07 10.08
CA SER A 114 1.80 14.34 10.42
C SER A 114 1.67 12.85 10.06
N THR A 115 0.54 12.23 10.40
CA THR A 115 0.26 10.84 10.01
C THR A 115 0.20 10.72 8.49
N TRP A 116 -0.48 11.65 7.81
CA TRP A 116 -0.63 11.62 6.36
C TRP A 116 0.71 11.71 5.63
N LEU A 117 1.56 12.68 5.98
CA LEU A 117 2.89 12.84 5.38
C LEU A 117 3.86 11.70 5.71
N SER A 118 3.66 11.00 6.82
CA SER A 118 4.52 9.90 7.25
C SER A 118 4.14 8.58 6.62
N GLU A 119 2.85 8.25 6.62
CA GLU A 119 2.35 6.96 6.15
C GLU A 119 2.07 6.96 4.63
N TYR A 120 1.79 8.13 4.03
CA TYR A 120 1.46 8.25 2.60
C TYR A 120 2.17 9.44 1.93
N PRO A 121 3.51 9.49 1.93
CA PRO A 121 4.28 10.59 1.31
C PRO A 121 4.02 10.72 -0.20
N GLU A 122 3.74 9.60 -0.88
CA GLU A 122 3.45 9.52 -2.33
C GLU A 122 2.30 10.43 -2.76
N ASP A 123 1.32 10.68 -1.89
CA ASP A 123 0.16 11.53 -2.18
C ASP A 123 0.57 12.96 -2.50
N PHE A 124 1.57 13.46 -1.77
CA PHE A 124 2.04 14.82 -1.90
C PHE A 124 3.00 14.97 -3.07
N GLY A 125 3.81 13.94 -3.35
CA GLY A 125 4.65 13.89 -4.56
C GLY A 125 3.85 13.78 -5.85
N GLY A 126 2.62 13.24 -5.79
CA GLY A 126 1.71 13.18 -6.93
C GLY A 126 0.98 14.49 -7.24
N LEU A 127 1.16 15.55 -6.45
CA LEU A 127 0.53 16.84 -6.69
C LEU A 127 1.21 17.49 -7.90
N GLY A 128 0.44 17.85 -8.93
CA GLY A 128 0.95 18.45 -10.17
C GLY A 128 1.55 19.86 -10.04
N GLY A 129 2.02 20.26 -8.85
CA GLY A 129 2.71 21.52 -8.58
C GLY A 129 2.70 21.90 -7.09
N PRO A 130 3.54 22.87 -6.69
CA PRO A 130 3.74 23.24 -5.28
C PRO A 130 2.64 24.14 -4.67
N SER A 131 1.78 24.73 -5.50
CA SER A 131 0.86 25.81 -5.10
C SER A 131 -0.05 25.46 -3.92
N ARG A 132 -0.61 24.24 -3.89
CA ARG A 132 -1.48 23.78 -2.78
C ARG A 132 -0.74 23.71 -1.45
N LEU A 133 0.50 23.19 -1.47
CA LEU A 133 1.32 23.07 -0.27
C LEU A 133 1.78 24.43 0.24
N LEU A 134 2.13 25.34 -0.68
CA LEU A 134 2.49 26.72 -0.34
C LEU A 134 1.31 27.51 0.24
N ARG A 135 0.06 27.28 -0.23
CA ARG A 135 -1.15 27.85 0.39
C ARG A 135 -1.45 27.25 1.77
N LEU A 136 -1.23 25.94 1.94
CA LEU A 136 -1.51 25.24 3.20
C LEU A 136 -0.50 25.59 4.32
N ALA A 137 0.78 25.71 4.00
CA ALA A 137 1.85 25.94 4.97
C ALA A 137 1.61 27.10 5.96
N PRO A 138 1.16 28.31 5.54
CA PRO A 138 0.87 29.40 6.46
C PRO A 138 -0.41 29.18 7.30
N LEU A 139 -1.32 28.33 6.86
CA LEU A 139 -2.58 28.03 7.56
C LEU A 139 -2.40 27.06 8.73
N LEU A 140 -1.28 26.31 8.75
CA LEU A 140 -0.99 25.37 9.83
C LEU A 140 -0.84 26.07 11.19
N PRO A 141 -1.21 25.39 12.29
CA PRO A 141 -1.03 25.90 13.66
C PRO A 141 0.40 26.43 13.93
N PRO A 142 0.55 27.45 14.80
CA PRO A 142 1.84 28.09 15.05
C PRO A 142 2.89 27.15 15.66
N ASP A 143 2.45 26.13 16.40
CA ASP A 143 3.27 25.07 17.00
C ASP A 143 3.66 23.96 16.01
N ALA A 144 3.14 23.98 14.78
CA ALA A 144 3.38 22.96 13.76
C ALA A 144 4.67 23.19 12.94
N GLY A 145 5.75 23.67 13.58
CA GLY A 145 6.97 24.10 12.89
C GLY A 145 7.63 23.02 12.03
N GLU A 146 7.79 21.80 12.58
CA GLU A 146 8.37 20.67 11.86
C GLU A 146 7.49 20.22 10.68
N LEU A 147 6.17 20.17 10.90
CA LEU A 147 5.18 19.81 9.89
C LEU A 147 5.22 20.81 8.72
N ARG A 148 5.27 22.11 9.02
CA ARG A 148 5.39 23.18 8.03
C ARG A 148 6.68 23.04 7.24
N ALA A 149 7.81 22.81 7.89
CA ALA A 149 9.10 22.61 7.22
C ALA A 149 9.07 21.37 6.30
N ARG A 150 8.39 20.29 6.71
CA ARG A 150 8.23 19.10 5.88
C ARG A 150 7.36 19.35 4.65
N LEU A 151 6.24 20.06 4.78
CA LEU A 151 5.41 20.46 3.64
C LEU A 151 6.18 21.33 2.64
N LEU A 152 6.95 22.30 3.13
CA LEU A 152 7.74 23.19 2.27
C LEU A 152 8.82 22.42 1.51
N ARG A 153 9.51 21.45 2.14
CA ARG A 153 10.45 20.57 1.44
C ARG A 153 9.80 19.76 0.32
N VAL A 154 8.57 19.27 0.54
CA VAL A 154 7.83 18.59 -0.54
C VAL A 154 7.48 19.57 -1.66
N ALA A 155 7.04 20.79 -1.32
CA ALA A 155 6.75 21.84 -2.29
C ALA A 155 7.99 22.21 -3.12
N GLU A 156 9.16 22.33 -2.49
CA GLU A 156 10.43 22.56 -3.18
C GLU A 156 10.73 21.45 -4.20
N GLY A 157 10.62 20.17 -3.81
CA GLY A 157 10.81 19.05 -4.72
C GLY A 157 9.84 19.05 -5.91
N LEU A 158 8.56 19.39 -5.68
CA LEU A 158 7.59 19.55 -6.77
C LEU A 158 7.93 20.71 -7.71
N SER A 159 8.47 21.80 -7.17
CA SER A 159 8.93 22.93 -7.97
C SER A 159 10.11 22.54 -8.85
N GLU A 160 11.07 21.77 -8.31
CA GLU A 160 12.20 21.24 -9.07
C GLU A 160 11.73 20.32 -10.19
N ASP A 161 10.84 19.37 -9.91
CA ASP A 161 10.28 18.45 -10.91
C ASP A 161 9.51 19.17 -12.04
N THR A 162 8.91 20.33 -11.73
CA THR A 162 8.20 21.15 -12.74
C THR A 162 9.17 21.94 -13.62
N LEU A 163 10.30 22.38 -13.07
CA LEU A 163 11.32 23.16 -13.77
C LEU A 163 12.28 22.28 -14.58
N LEU A 164 12.49 21.04 -14.15
CA LEU A 164 13.23 20.06 -14.91
C LEU A 164 12.42 19.66 -16.15
N PRO A 165 13.01 19.66 -17.35
CA PRO A 165 12.34 19.04 -18.50
C PRO A 165 11.98 17.60 -18.11
N PRO A 166 10.82 17.07 -18.56
CA PRO A 166 10.47 15.67 -18.31
C PRO A 166 11.69 14.86 -18.70
N PRO A 167 12.14 13.88 -17.87
CA PRO A 167 13.43 13.24 -18.06
C PRO A 167 13.51 12.88 -19.52
N THR A 168 14.33 13.64 -20.26
CA THR A 168 14.64 13.28 -21.63
C THR A 168 15.12 11.86 -21.46
N ARG A 169 14.40 10.90 -22.05
CA ARG A 169 15.03 9.65 -22.43
C ARG A 169 16.21 10.11 -23.25
N GLY A 170 17.35 10.30 -22.58
CA GLY A 170 18.55 10.78 -23.22
C GLY A 170 18.80 9.84 -24.40
N PRO A 171 19.47 10.31 -25.47
CA PRO A 171 20.08 9.35 -26.38
C PRO A 171 20.86 8.38 -25.49
N GLY A 172 20.48 7.11 -25.57
CA GLY A 172 20.62 6.16 -24.47
C GLY A 172 21.96 6.29 -23.78
N VAL A 173 21.94 6.18 -22.44
CA VAL A 173 23.12 5.66 -21.72
C VAL A 173 23.70 4.58 -22.63
N PRO A 174 24.94 4.73 -23.16
CA PRO A 174 25.51 3.75 -24.08
C PRO A 174 25.31 2.42 -23.38
N GLY A 175 24.45 1.60 -23.99
CA GLY A 175 23.78 0.53 -23.28
C GLY A 175 24.83 -0.22 -22.49
N VAL A 176 24.62 -0.41 -21.19
CA VAL A 176 25.06 -1.68 -20.62
C VAL A 176 24.54 -2.68 -21.63
N PRO A 177 25.39 -3.47 -22.30
CA PRO A 177 24.91 -4.42 -23.28
C PRO A 177 24.12 -5.47 -22.50
N VAL A 178 22.86 -5.18 -22.21
CA VAL A 178 21.89 -6.14 -21.69
C VAL A 178 21.27 -6.83 -22.89
N THR A 179 22.14 -7.34 -23.75
CA THR A 179 21.92 -8.62 -24.39
C THR A 179 22.86 -9.60 -23.68
N SER A 180 22.72 -9.72 -22.35
CA SER A 180 23.11 -10.96 -21.71
C SER A 180 22.17 -11.99 -22.30
N GLU A 181 22.66 -12.78 -23.26
CA GLU A 181 21.90 -13.86 -23.87
C GLU A 181 21.25 -14.63 -22.74
N PHE A 182 19.93 -14.85 -22.83
CA PHE A 182 19.25 -15.65 -21.82
C PHE A 182 19.96 -17.01 -21.77
N GLN A 183 20.60 -17.30 -20.63
CA GLN A 183 21.27 -18.56 -20.38
C GLN A 183 20.34 -19.44 -19.53
N PRO A 184 19.44 -20.23 -20.14
CA PRO A 184 18.42 -20.99 -19.41
C PRO A 184 18.99 -21.97 -18.39
N HIS A 185 20.24 -22.40 -18.62
CA HIS A 185 20.91 -23.36 -17.75
C HIS A 185 21.86 -22.71 -16.73
N GLY A 186 22.03 -21.39 -16.76
CA GLY A 186 22.83 -20.66 -15.77
C GLY A 186 22.29 -20.85 -14.35
N VAL A 187 21.01 -21.18 -14.18
CA VAL A 187 20.44 -21.51 -12.86
C VAL A 187 21.12 -22.71 -12.19
N LEU A 188 21.64 -23.67 -12.98
CA LEU A 188 22.31 -24.86 -12.45
C LEU A 188 23.70 -24.53 -11.87
N SER A 189 24.34 -23.43 -12.26
CA SER A 189 25.68 -23.07 -11.78
C SER A 189 25.68 -22.38 -10.40
N PHE A 190 24.52 -22.00 -9.89
CA PHE A 190 24.38 -21.37 -8.57
C PHE A 190 23.76 -22.34 -7.57
N SER A 191 24.03 -22.20 -6.27
CA SER A 191 23.37 -23.01 -5.24
C SER A 191 21.91 -22.55 -5.04
N ALA A 192 21.03 -23.48 -4.62
CA ALA A 192 19.63 -23.13 -4.39
C ALA A 192 19.43 -22.08 -3.27
N PRO A 193 20.17 -22.16 -2.13
CA PRO A 193 20.12 -21.13 -1.09
C PRO A 193 20.51 -19.74 -1.60
N LEU A 194 21.54 -19.66 -2.46
CA LEU A 194 22.01 -18.39 -3.03
C LEU A 194 20.94 -17.78 -3.94
N ILE A 195 20.33 -18.57 -4.82
CA ILE A 195 19.24 -18.10 -5.70
C ILE A 195 18.08 -17.59 -4.85
N ALA A 196 17.64 -18.37 -3.85
CA ALA A 196 16.55 -17.98 -2.97
C ALA A 196 16.85 -16.69 -2.20
N GLU A 197 18.09 -16.49 -1.73
CA GLU A 197 18.51 -15.25 -1.10
C GLU A 197 18.38 -14.04 -2.04
N GLN A 198 18.87 -14.15 -3.28
CA GLN A 198 18.77 -13.05 -4.25
C GLN A 198 17.32 -12.76 -4.65
N LEU A 199 16.50 -13.79 -4.87
CA LEU A 199 15.06 -13.62 -5.10
C LEU A 199 14.41 -12.90 -3.92
N THR A 200 14.76 -13.28 -2.69
CA THR A 200 14.21 -12.67 -1.48
C THR A 200 14.60 -11.20 -1.37
N LYS A 201 15.84 -10.82 -1.69
CA LYS A 201 16.25 -9.40 -1.72
C LYS A 201 15.41 -8.58 -2.69
N ILE A 202 15.17 -9.09 -3.90
CA ILE A 202 14.35 -8.42 -4.92
C ILE A 202 12.89 -8.30 -4.45
N GLU A 203 12.30 -9.37 -3.93
CA GLU A 203 10.91 -9.37 -3.44
C GLU A 203 10.75 -8.43 -2.23
N THR A 204 11.71 -8.42 -1.30
CA THR A 204 11.70 -7.51 -0.15
C THR A 204 11.76 -6.05 -0.59
N GLU A 205 12.63 -5.70 -1.55
CA GLU A 205 12.70 -4.33 -2.09
C GLU A 205 11.36 -3.90 -2.71
N LEU A 206 10.73 -4.77 -3.49
CA LEU A 206 9.43 -4.49 -4.10
C LEU A 206 8.30 -4.39 -3.06
N PHE A 207 8.33 -5.25 -2.03
CA PHE A 207 7.34 -5.24 -0.96
C PHE A 207 7.46 -3.99 -0.07
N LEU A 208 8.68 -3.53 0.22
CA LEU A 208 8.91 -2.28 0.97
C LEU A 208 8.50 -1.03 0.19
N ARG A 209 8.56 -1.06 -1.15
CA ARG A 209 8.03 -0.01 -2.02
C ARG A 209 6.54 -0.17 -2.33
N LEU A 210 5.87 -1.17 -1.78
CA LEU A 210 4.46 -1.42 -2.04
C LEU A 210 3.59 -0.38 -1.34
N VAL A 211 3.07 0.56 -2.13
CA VAL A 211 2.05 1.50 -1.65
C VAL A 211 0.71 0.76 -1.39
N PRO A 212 0.21 0.66 -0.14
CA PRO A 212 -0.91 -0.24 0.19
C PRO A 212 -2.22 0.09 -0.50
N TYR A 213 -2.55 1.38 -0.67
CA TYR A 213 -3.82 1.76 -1.31
C TYR A 213 -3.88 1.37 -2.79
N HIS A 214 -2.76 1.11 -3.45
CA HIS A 214 -2.76 0.55 -4.81
C HIS A 214 -3.39 -0.85 -4.88
N CYS A 215 -3.48 -1.57 -3.75
CA CYS A 215 -4.14 -2.87 -3.64
C CYS A 215 -5.66 -2.77 -3.51
N LEU A 216 -6.24 -1.58 -3.36
CA LEU A 216 -7.69 -1.40 -3.27
C LEU A 216 -8.36 -1.97 -4.53
N GLY A 217 -9.35 -2.85 -4.33
CA GLY A 217 -10.03 -3.52 -5.44
C GLY A 217 -10.65 -2.55 -6.44
N SER A 218 -11.16 -1.40 -5.98
CA SER A 218 -11.71 -0.33 -6.81
C SER A 218 -10.67 0.33 -7.73
N LEU A 219 -9.40 0.39 -7.31
CA LEU A 219 -8.29 0.90 -8.12
C LEU A 219 -7.70 -0.19 -9.01
N TRP A 220 -7.36 -1.34 -8.42
CA TRP A 220 -6.72 -2.45 -9.14
C TRP A 220 -7.58 -3.05 -10.25
N SER A 221 -8.91 -3.09 -10.07
CA SER A 221 -9.84 -3.57 -11.11
C SER A 221 -9.87 -2.67 -12.34
N GLN A 222 -9.45 -1.41 -12.23
CA GLN A 222 -9.48 -0.44 -13.31
C GLN A 222 -8.13 -0.30 -14.03
N ARG A 223 -7.12 -1.07 -13.65
CA ARG A 223 -5.73 -0.95 -14.15
C ARG A 223 -5.62 -1.10 -15.68
N ASP A 224 -6.50 -1.88 -16.31
CA ASP A 224 -6.42 -2.17 -17.75
C ASP A 224 -7.21 -1.14 -18.60
N LYS A 225 -7.84 -0.14 -17.97
CA LYS A 225 -8.54 0.95 -18.67
C LYS A 225 -7.53 1.92 -19.31
N LYS A 226 -7.87 2.45 -20.49
CA LYS A 226 -7.07 3.46 -21.21
C LYS A 226 -6.80 4.67 -20.30
N GLY A 227 -5.54 5.13 -20.28
CA GLY A 227 -5.10 6.26 -19.45
C GLY A 227 -4.80 5.93 -17.99
N ARG A 228 -4.91 4.65 -17.56
CA ARG A 228 -4.61 4.20 -16.18
C ARG A 228 -3.31 3.39 -16.09
N GLU A 229 -2.43 3.52 -17.08
CA GLU A 229 -1.17 2.76 -17.18
C GLU A 229 -0.20 3.08 -16.03
N GLY A 230 -0.19 4.33 -15.56
CA GLY A 230 0.62 4.79 -14.42
C GLY A 230 0.02 4.47 -13.04
N VAL A 231 -1.23 4.01 -12.98
CA VAL A 231 -1.91 3.73 -11.71
C VAL A 231 -1.49 2.36 -11.17
N CYS A 232 -1.47 2.23 -9.84
CA CYS A 232 -1.08 1.01 -9.12
C CYS A 232 0.33 0.52 -9.49
N TRP A 233 1.26 1.44 -9.76
CA TRP A 233 2.60 1.13 -10.25
C TRP A 233 3.38 0.18 -9.32
N SER A 234 3.21 0.30 -8.01
CA SER A 234 3.89 -0.55 -7.02
C SER A 234 3.42 -2.00 -7.12
N VAL A 235 2.10 -2.22 -7.17
CA VAL A 235 1.49 -3.55 -7.36
C VAL A 235 1.87 -4.14 -8.71
N ARG A 236 1.88 -3.32 -9.77
CA ARG A 236 2.33 -3.76 -11.11
C ARG A 236 3.78 -4.23 -11.08
N ALA A 237 4.67 -3.55 -10.35
CA ALA A 237 6.06 -3.94 -10.25
C ALA A 237 6.20 -5.33 -9.58
N THR A 238 5.49 -5.56 -8.48
CA THR A 238 5.44 -6.88 -7.80
C THR A 238 4.90 -7.97 -8.72
N VAL A 239 3.77 -7.73 -9.42
CA VAL A 239 3.18 -8.70 -10.36
C VAL A 239 4.12 -8.99 -11.54
N ARG A 240 4.81 -7.97 -12.07
CA ARG A 240 5.80 -8.15 -13.14
C ARG A 240 6.96 -9.03 -12.70
N GLN A 241 7.46 -8.84 -11.48
CA GLN A 241 8.54 -9.67 -10.94
C GLN A 241 8.09 -11.12 -10.75
N PHE A 242 6.90 -11.34 -10.18
CA PHE A 242 6.29 -12.67 -10.07
C PHE A 242 6.23 -13.37 -11.44
N ASN A 243 5.66 -12.69 -12.44
CA ASN A 243 5.53 -13.23 -13.79
C ASN A 243 6.89 -13.46 -14.46
N ARG A 244 7.87 -12.57 -14.23
CA ARG A 244 9.24 -12.73 -14.75
C ARG A 244 9.88 -14.00 -14.20
N LEU A 245 9.77 -14.25 -12.90
CA LEU A 245 10.28 -15.45 -12.27
C LEU A 245 9.56 -16.71 -12.79
N ALA A 246 8.23 -16.72 -12.81
CA ALA A 246 7.46 -17.86 -13.31
C ALA A 246 7.82 -18.19 -14.78
N ASN A 247 7.95 -17.17 -15.63
CA ASN A 247 8.38 -17.33 -17.01
C ASN A 247 9.83 -17.82 -17.13
N ALA A 248 10.75 -17.34 -16.28
CA ALA A 248 12.13 -17.82 -16.26
C ALA A 248 12.22 -19.31 -15.88
N VAL A 249 11.43 -19.75 -14.89
CA VAL A 249 11.30 -21.17 -14.53
C VAL A 249 10.82 -21.99 -15.73
N MET A 250 9.70 -21.59 -16.35
CA MET A 250 9.16 -22.28 -17.52
C MET A 250 10.17 -22.33 -18.68
N ALA A 251 10.75 -21.18 -19.03
CA ALA A 251 11.72 -21.08 -20.12
C ALA A 251 12.97 -21.94 -19.85
N SER A 252 13.50 -21.94 -18.62
CA SER A 252 14.68 -22.74 -18.26
C SER A 252 14.45 -24.24 -18.46
N CYS A 253 13.25 -24.73 -18.13
CA CYS A 253 12.89 -26.15 -18.25
C CYS A 253 12.52 -26.55 -19.68
N LEU A 254 11.96 -25.63 -20.47
CA LEU A 254 11.50 -25.92 -21.84
C LEU A 254 12.59 -25.69 -22.90
N TRP A 255 13.59 -24.84 -22.63
CA TRP A 255 14.62 -24.45 -23.60
C TRP A 255 16.01 -24.99 -23.26
N PRO A 256 16.81 -25.43 -24.25
CA PRO A 256 16.44 -25.79 -25.62
C PRO A 256 15.62 -27.09 -25.69
N ALA A 257 14.77 -27.25 -26.70
CA ALA A 257 14.04 -28.50 -26.94
C ALA A 257 14.98 -29.72 -27.07
N ALA A 258 16.21 -29.48 -27.54
CA ALA A 258 17.27 -30.47 -27.71
C ALA A 258 18.00 -30.88 -26.40
N ALA A 259 17.77 -30.20 -25.27
CA ALA A 259 18.54 -30.37 -24.03
C ALA A 259 18.47 -31.77 -23.36
N GLY A 260 17.70 -32.71 -23.89
CA GLY A 260 17.57 -34.05 -23.35
C GLY A 260 16.73 -34.09 -22.07
N ARG A 261 16.03 -35.22 -21.84
CA ARG A 261 15.20 -35.42 -20.64
C ARG A 261 15.96 -35.31 -19.31
N PRO A 262 17.19 -35.86 -19.16
CA PRO A 262 17.91 -35.82 -17.89
C PRO A 262 18.26 -34.40 -17.41
N ARG A 263 18.64 -33.52 -18.34
CA ARG A 263 18.96 -32.13 -17.98
C ARG A 263 17.73 -31.38 -17.50
N ARG A 264 16.57 -31.65 -18.11
CA ARG A 264 15.30 -31.08 -17.67
C ARG A 264 14.89 -31.56 -16.28
N ALA A 265 15.08 -32.84 -15.97
CA ALA A 265 14.83 -33.36 -14.61
C ALA A 265 15.67 -32.61 -13.56
N ARG A 266 16.97 -32.43 -13.82
CA ARG A 266 17.85 -31.63 -12.94
C ARG A 266 17.40 -30.18 -12.76
N LEU A 267 16.83 -29.57 -13.80
CA LEU A 267 16.27 -28.21 -13.71
C LEU A 267 15.01 -28.17 -12.86
N LEU A 268 14.13 -29.17 -12.97
CA LEU A 268 12.95 -29.28 -12.11
C LEU A 268 13.36 -29.45 -10.65
N GLU A 269 14.26 -30.39 -10.34
CA GLU A 269 14.83 -30.57 -9.00
C GLU A 269 15.49 -29.29 -8.48
N LYS A 270 16.23 -28.59 -9.35
CA LYS A 270 16.86 -27.32 -8.98
C LYS A 270 15.84 -26.29 -8.53
N TRP A 271 14.76 -26.12 -9.28
CA TRP A 271 13.71 -25.17 -8.94
C TRP A 271 12.89 -25.59 -7.72
N ILE A 272 12.69 -26.89 -7.49
CA ILE A 272 12.08 -27.42 -6.26
C ILE A 272 12.94 -27.05 -5.05
N GLY A 273 14.25 -27.31 -5.11
CA GLY A 273 15.16 -26.91 -4.04
C GLY A 273 15.20 -25.39 -3.81
N VAL A 274 15.13 -24.58 -4.88
CA VAL A 274 15.00 -23.11 -4.74
C VAL A 274 13.68 -22.72 -4.06
N ALA A 275 12.58 -23.39 -4.38
CA ALA A 275 11.28 -23.17 -3.76
C ALA A 275 11.29 -23.51 -2.26
N GLU A 276 11.91 -24.62 -1.86
CA GLU A 276 12.10 -25.00 -0.46
C GLU A 276 12.93 -23.97 0.31
N GLU A 277 14.02 -23.49 -0.28
CA GLU A 277 14.85 -22.42 0.29
C GLU A 277 14.11 -21.08 0.39
N CYS A 278 13.21 -20.77 -0.56
CA CYS A 278 12.31 -19.62 -0.48
C CYS A 278 11.30 -19.80 0.67
N ARG A 279 10.75 -21.00 0.85
CA ARG A 279 9.86 -21.34 1.97
C ARG A 279 10.56 -21.16 3.32
N ALA A 280 11.79 -21.65 3.46
CA ALA A 280 12.60 -21.48 4.67
C ALA A 280 12.83 -20.00 5.02
N ARG A 281 12.95 -19.14 3.99
CA ARG A 281 13.07 -17.68 4.13
C ARG A 281 11.74 -16.94 4.28
N LYS A 282 10.60 -17.64 4.28
CA LYS A 282 9.25 -17.05 4.25
C LYS A 282 9.00 -16.13 3.04
N ASN A 283 9.76 -16.30 1.96
CA ASN A 283 9.49 -15.64 0.68
C ASN A 283 8.40 -16.42 -0.06
N PHE A 284 7.15 -16.19 0.33
CA PHE A 284 5.99 -16.87 -0.26
C PHE A 284 5.72 -16.40 -1.70
N SER A 285 6.06 -15.16 -2.07
CA SER A 285 5.90 -14.64 -3.42
C SER A 285 6.66 -15.47 -4.45
N SER A 286 7.98 -15.63 -4.26
CA SER A 286 8.81 -16.43 -5.16
C SER A 286 8.51 -17.93 -5.08
N LEU A 287 8.19 -18.44 -3.89
CA LEU A 287 7.73 -19.83 -3.72
C LEU A 287 6.52 -20.12 -4.61
N TYR A 288 5.46 -19.30 -4.53
CA TYR A 288 4.26 -19.48 -5.35
C TYR A 288 4.53 -19.24 -6.84
N ALA A 289 5.43 -18.32 -7.20
CA ALA A 289 5.82 -18.12 -8.60
C ALA A 289 6.46 -19.38 -9.20
N ILE A 290 7.36 -20.03 -8.44
CA ILE A 290 8.00 -21.28 -8.87
C ILE A 290 6.98 -22.42 -8.93
N VAL A 291 6.18 -22.61 -7.88
CA VAL A 291 5.16 -23.68 -7.84
C VAL A 291 4.15 -23.53 -8.97
N SER A 292 3.63 -22.32 -9.21
CA SER A 292 2.68 -22.06 -10.29
C SER A 292 3.29 -22.32 -11.68
N ALA A 293 4.56 -21.98 -11.89
CA ALA A 293 5.28 -22.32 -13.10
C ALA A 293 5.42 -23.84 -13.29
N LEU A 294 5.83 -24.57 -12.25
CA LEU A 294 5.99 -26.04 -12.30
C LEU A 294 4.65 -26.76 -12.51
N GLN A 295 3.56 -26.23 -11.97
CA GLN A 295 2.19 -26.75 -12.13
C GLN A 295 1.50 -26.30 -13.44
N SER A 296 2.11 -25.38 -14.19
CA SER A 296 1.57 -24.93 -15.47
C SER A 296 1.48 -26.08 -16.49
N SER A 297 0.48 -26.02 -17.37
CA SER A 297 0.23 -27.07 -18.39
C SER A 297 1.49 -27.49 -19.18
N PRO A 298 2.38 -26.57 -19.62
CA PRO A 298 3.61 -26.93 -20.32
C PRO A 298 4.56 -27.85 -19.57
N LEU A 299 4.70 -27.68 -18.25
CA LEU A 299 5.59 -28.49 -17.42
C LEU A 299 4.89 -29.69 -16.79
N HIS A 300 3.66 -29.52 -16.29
CA HIS A 300 2.90 -30.58 -15.65
C HIS A 300 2.66 -31.79 -16.57
N ARG A 301 2.51 -31.57 -17.90
CA ARG A 301 2.32 -32.65 -18.87
C ARG A 301 3.58 -33.49 -19.17
N LEU A 302 4.77 -33.06 -18.72
CA LEU A 302 6.05 -33.74 -18.99
C LEU A 302 6.26 -34.96 -18.09
N ARG A 303 5.29 -35.90 -18.08
CA ARG A 303 5.25 -37.05 -17.17
C ARG A 303 6.54 -37.85 -17.12
N ARG A 304 7.17 -38.09 -18.28
CA ARG A 304 8.44 -38.82 -18.37
C ARG A 304 9.58 -38.08 -17.66
N THR A 305 9.65 -36.75 -17.78
CA THR A 305 10.69 -35.98 -17.08
C THR A 305 10.45 -35.96 -15.57
N TRP A 306 9.19 -35.88 -15.11
CA TRP A 306 8.85 -35.99 -13.69
C TRP A 306 9.08 -37.39 -13.10
N GLN A 307 9.16 -38.43 -13.92
CA GLN A 307 9.57 -39.76 -13.47
C GLN A 307 11.09 -39.86 -13.27
N ASP A 308 11.84 -39.05 -14.02
CA ASP A 308 13.30 -38.98 -13.96
C ASP A 308 13.80 -38.08 -12.80
N THR A 309 12.92 -37.37 -12.08
CA THR A 309 13.28 -36.58 -10.90
C THR A 309 13.30 -37.47 -9.65
N ASP A 310 14.30 -37.29 -8.78
CA ASP A 310 14.40 -38.05 -7.54
C ASP A 310 13.16 -37.84 -6.65
N ARG A 311 12.64 -38.95 -6.10
CA ARG A 311 11.42 -38.96 -5.26
C ARG A 311 11.68 -38.57 -3.81
N SER A 312 12.89 -38.20 -3.46
CA SER A 312 13.33 -37.92 -2.11
C SER A 312 13.73 -36.45 -1.98
N GLY A 313 12.72 -35.64 -1.67
CA GLY A 313 12.80 -34.30 -1.09
C GLY A 313 11.69 -34.18 -0.06
#